data_AF-A0A0B5E956-F1
#
_entry.id   AF-A0A0B5E956-F1
#
_cell.length_a   1.000
_cell.length_b   1.000
_cell.length_c   1.000
_cell.angle_alpha   90.00
_cell.angle_beta   90.00
_cell.angle_gamma   90.00
#
_symmetry.space_group_name_H-M   'P 1'
#
loop_
_entity.id
_entity.type
_entity.pdbx_description
1 polymer ?
#
loop_
_entity_poly.entity_id
_entity_poly.type
_entity_poly.pdbx_seq_one_letter_code
_entity_poly.pdbx_strand_id
1 'polypeptide(L)'
;MTDPVVRILDQMAAHGATRFYAKQLAPNDNSKNQVYLGGGFGALNIIPHGEIEEDGSQVAGSVRDRAKAPVDFWWMDEQGIAPAPDAQLILYPKYPEVRMSGFLRGAARAPAPLMRSRDEGRVLFFGVCQDGRVIGHVVGRETPEAATLADKVDTLEASGVFLDLQSLRQKGASSRQMLLDALRRIHAKGWVPSQKMGKNGLAAPYNARNGGGYTLEAELGISPNGYAEPDYLGWEVKQYGVRDFVKYLAKSPVTLMTPEPTGGVYRDEGVEAFLRRYGYPDKSGKEGRINFGGVYASGRDFHNDTGLKLVLEGFDPDKGKITDVEGQIALIDREDVVAASWGFKGVIGHWNRKHAKAVYVPSLMRAPPPEYSYGSRVELCEGTDVLLLLQALASGAVYYDPGIKMEKADTPAPVTKRRSQFRVKHNDLSGLYQTSKRERLA
;
A
#
# COMPACT_ATOMS: atom_id res chain seq x y z
N MET A 1 -9.66 -16.38 -34.02
CA MET A 1 -8.65 -15.32 -33.94
C MET A 1 -8.39 -15.04 -32.48
N THR A 2 -7.12 -14.94 -32.07
CA THR A 2 -6.78 -14.53 -30.70
C THR A 2 -7.22 -13.09 -30.49
N ASP A 3 -7.81 -12.82 -29.34
CA ASP A 3 -8.28 -11.49 -28.95
C ASP A 3 -7.15 -10.45 -29.04
N PRO A 4 -7.34 -9.32 -29.76
CA PRO A 4 -6.29 -8.33 -29.98
C PRO A 4 -5.70 -7.75 -28.69
N VAL A 5 -6.53 -7.52 -27.66
CA VAL A 5 -6.05 -7.02 -26.36
C VAL A 5 -5.24 -8.11 -25.66
N VAL A 6 -5.71 -9.35 -25.64
CA VAL A 6 -4.98 -10.48 -25.02
C VAL A 6 -3.60 -10.66 -25.64
N ARG A 7 -3.45 -10.42 -26.95
CA ARG A 7 -2.14 -10.45 -27.62
C ARG A 7 -1.15 -9.45 -27.04
N ILE A 8 -1.57 -8.20 -26.77
CA ILE A 8 -0.72 -7.20 -26.10
C ILE A 8 -0.34 -7.70 -24.70
N LEU A 9 -1.29 -8.24 -23.96
CA LEU A 9 -1.05 -8.72 -22.59
C LEU A 9 -0.05 -9.89 -22.56
N ASP A 10 -0.15 -10.82 -23.51
CA ASP A 10 0.78 -11.94 -23.62
C ASP A 10 2.19 -11.49 -24.03
N GLN A 11 2.31 -10.46 -24.88
CA GLN A 11 3.60 -9.85 -25.20
C GLN A 11 4.23 -9.18 -23.97
N MET A 12 3.46 -8.39 -23.22
CA MET A 12 3.92 -7.81 -21.95
C MET A 12 4.32 -8.89 -20.94
N ALA A 13 3.53 -9.98 -20.85
CA ALA A 13 3.82 -11.10 -19.96
C ALA A 13 5.11 -11.82 -20.34
N ALA A 14 5.41 -11.97 -21.63
CA ALA A 14 6.68 -12.53 -22.11
C ALA A 14 7.90 -11.70 -21.66
N HIS A 15 7.70 -10.42 -21.34
CA HIS A 15 8.72 -9.52 -20.78
C HIS A 15 8.70 -9.41 -19.24
N GLY A 16 7.87 -10.23 -18.57
CA GLY A 16 7.83 -10.35 -17.10
C GLY A 16 6.66 -9.63 -16.43
N ALA A 17 5.75 -9.02 -17.18
CA ALA A 17 4.56 -8.39 -16.59
C ALA A 17 3.61 -9.44 -16.00
N THR A 18 3.05 -9.13 -14.83
CA THR A 18 2.15 -10.02 -14.09
C THR A 18 0.80 -9.39 -13.77
N ARG A 19 0.72 -8.06 -13.78
CA ARG A 19 -0.51 -7.26 -13.67
C ARG A 19 -0.68 -6.40 -14.91
N PHE A 20 -1.91 -6.22 -15.36
CA PHE A 20 -2.20 -5.56 -16.62
C PHE A 20 -3.31 -4.52 -16.45
N TYR A 21 -3.04 -3.30 -16.93
CA TYR A 21 -3.99 -2.20 -16.86
C TYR A 21 -4.09 -1.51 -18.21
N ALA A 22 -5.20 -0.83 -18.46
CA ALA A 22 -5.30 0.15 -19.54
C ALA A 22 -5.85 1.47 -19.02
N LYS A 23 -5.45 2.55 -19.68
CA LYS A 23 -6.04 3.87 -19.54
C LYS A 23 -6.46 4.38 -20.91
N GLN A 24 -7.74 4.73 -21.05
CA GLN A 24 -8.19 5.54 -22.17
C GLN A 24 -7.64 6.97 -22.00
N LEU A 25 -6.86 7.43 -22.97
CA LEU A 25 -6.19 8.73 -22.91
C LEU A 25 -7.15 9.85 -23.31
N ALA A 26 -7.30 10.84 -22.45
CA ALA A 26 -7.98 12.09 -22.77
C ALA A 26 -7.14 12.93 -23.75
N PRO A 27 -7.72 13.93 -24.43
CA PRO A 27 -6.96 14.82 -25.33
C PRO A 27 -5.75 15.49 -24.67
N ASN A 28 -5.83 15.79 -23.37
CA ASN A 28 -4.74 16.39 -22.61
C ASN A 28 -3.71 15.37 -22.11
N ASP A 29 -3.99 14.07 -22.17
CA ASP A 29 -3.01 13.03 -21.81
C ASP A 29 -1.98 12.89 -22.93
N ASN A 30 -0.94 13.72 -22.83
CA ASN A 30 0.16 13.78 -23.78
C ASN A 30 1.41 14.31 -23.08
N SER A 31 2.55 14.21 -23.77
CA SER A 31 3.86 14.62 -23.26
C SER A 31 3.95 16.09 -22.84
N LYS A 32 3.10 16.98 -23.38
CA LYS A 32 3.07 18.40 -23.01
C LYS A 32 2.32 18.64 -21.69
N ASN A 33 1.12 18.08 -21.54
CA ASN A 33 0.28 18.35 -20.36
C ASN A 33 0.36 17.27 -19.27
N GLN A 34 1.20 16.24 -19.50
CA GLN A 34 1.38 15.08 -18.63
C GLN A 34 0.15 14.16 -18.69
N VAL A 35 0.35 12.85 -18.54
CA VAL A 35 -0.76 11.89 -18.54
C VAL A 35 -1.36 11.87 -17.14
N TYR A 36 -2.62 12.24 -16.99
CA TYR A 36 -3.32 12.20 -15.72
C TYR A 36 -3.58 10.75 -15.30
N LEU A 37 -3.16 10.34 -14.10
CA LEU A 37 -3.33 8.97 -13.60
C LEU A 37 -4.40 8.85 -12.51
N GLY A 38 -5.14 9.92 -12.22
CA GLY A 38 -6.23 9.90 -11.25
C GLY A 38 -6.10 10.98 -10.17
N GLY A 39 -7.23 11.22 -9.51
CA GLY A 39 -7.32 12.06 -8.32
C GLY A 39 -6.95 11.26 -7.06
N GLY A 40 -6.63 11.97 -5.99
CA GLY A 40 -5.95 11.36 -4.85
C GLY A 40 -4.54 10.89 -5.21
N PHE A 41 -4.03 9.96 -4.41
CA PHE A 41 -2.73 9.33 -4.66
C PHE A 41 -2.84 7.82 -4.95
N GLY A 42 -4.04 7.32 -5.22
CA GLY A 42 -4.28 5.90 -5.47
C GLY A 42 -3.54 5.33 -6.69
N ALA A 43 -3.15 6.16 -7.66
CA ALA A 43 -2.31 5.74 -8.79
C ALA A 43 -0.95 5.18 -8.35
N LEU A 44 -0.43 5.64 -7.21
CA LEU A 44 0.81 5.14 -6.61
C LEU A 44 0.69 3.69 -6.14
N ASN A 45 -0.55 3.18 -5.94
CA ASN A 45 -0.80 1.79 -5.58
C ASN A 45 -0.71 0.83 -6.79
N ILE A 46 -0.76 1.37 -8.00
CA ILE A 46 -0.85 0.63 -9.26
C ILE A 46 0.48 0.67 -10.01
N ILE A 47 1.11 1.85 -10.08
CA ILE A 47 2.37 2.07 -10.81
C ILE A 47 3.53 2.04 -9.82
N PRO A 48 4.38 1.00 -9.83
CA PRO A 48 5.62 1.00 -9.05
C PRO A 48 6.47 2.22 -9.35
N HIS A 49 7.06 2.77 -8.29
CA HIS A 49 7.85 4.00 -8.38
C HIS A 49 8.96 3.99 -7.33
N GLY A 50 10.02 4.76 -7.59
CA GLY A 50 11.10 4.99 -6.65
C GLY A 50 10.70 5.93 -5.51
N GLU A 51 11.69 6.40 -4.76
CA GLU A 51 11.45 7.34 -3.67
C GLU A 51 10.85 8.66 -4.18
N ILE A 52 10.05 9.30 -3.33
CA ILE A 52 9.42 10.57 -3.65
C ILE A 52 10.40 11.69 -3.28
N GLU A 53 10.95 12.36 -4.29
CA GLU A 53 11.93 13.44 -4.19
C GLU A 53 11.31 14.80 -4.52
N GLU A 54 11.95 15.89 -4.08
CA GLU A 54 11.57 17.24 -4.47
C GLU A 54 12.33 17.71 -5.72
N ASP A 55 11.60 18.28 -6.66
CA ASP A 55 12.23 19.14 -7.67
C ASP A 55 12.32 20.57 -7.14
N GLY A 56 13.39 20.85 -6.39
CA GLY A 56 13.72 22.21 -5.93
C GLY A 56 14.21 23.15 -7.03
N SER A 57 14.07 22.81 -8.32
CA SER A 57 14.54 23.67 -9.40
C SER A 57 13.72 24.96 -9.48
N GLN A 58 14.34 26.07 -9.09
CA GLN A 58 13.86 27.42 -9.37
C GLN A 58 13.92 27.66 -10.88
N VAL A 59 12.81 27.43 -11.58
CA VAL A 59 12.64 27.94 -12.96
C VAL A 59 11.46 28.88 -12.97
N ALA A 60 11.77 30.17 -13.15
CA ALA A 60 10.85 31.27 -13.45
C ALA A 60 9.72 31.52 -12.43
N GLY A 61 10.08 32.01 -11.23
CA GLY A 61 9.19 32.87 -10.42
C GLY A 61 7.95 32.24 -9.79
N SER A 62 7.72 30.93 -9.95
CA SER A 62 6.73 30.19 -9.16
C SER A 62 7.42 29.01 -8.49
N VAL A 63 7.57 29.05 -7.16
CA VAL A 63 7.95 27.87 -6.37
C VAL A 63 6.83 26.85 -6.55
N ARG A 64 7.07 25.86 -7.40
CA ARG A 64 6.18 24.71 -7.56
C ARG A 64 6.91 23.54 -6.92
N ASP A 65 6.71 23.39 -5.61
CA ASP A 65 7.12 22.20 -4.87
C ASP A 65 6.41 21.01 -5.50
N ARG A 66 7.10 20.34 -6.43
CA ARG A 66 6.61 19.19 -7.16
C ARG A 66 7.34 17.99 -6.62
N ALA A 67 6.65 17.23 -5.78
CA ALA A 67 7.07 15.91 -5.41
C ALA A 67 7.04 15.01 -6.66
N LYS A 68 8.13 14.30 -6.90
CA LYS A 68 8.32 13.42 -8.05
C LYS A 68 8.78 12.05 -7.60
N ALA A 69 8.34 11.02 -8.30
CA ALA A 69 8.85 9.67 -8.10
C ALA A 69 9.29 9.09 -9.45
N PRO A 70 10.54 8.61 -9.59
CA PRO A 70 10.98 7.99 -10.83
C PRO A 70 10.23 6.68 -11.07
N VAL A 71 10.01 6.32 -12.34
CA VAL A 71 9.38 5.06 -12.75
C VAL A 71 10.34 4.33 -13.68
N ASP A 72 10.63 3.07 -13.39
CA ASP A 72 11.39 2.20 -14.29
C ASP A 72 10.51 1.78 -15.48
N PHE A 73 10.32 2.70 -16.41
CA PHE A 73 9.36 2.61 -17.50
C PHE A 73 10.02 2.19 -18.81
N TRP A 74 9.35 1.29 -19.53
CA TRP A 74 9.82 0.71 -20.79
C TRP A 74 8.71 0.76 -21.84
N TRP A 75 8.99 1.31 -23.02
CA TRP A 75 8.07 1.23 -24.16
C TRP A 75 8.21 -0.12 -24.86
N MET A 76 7.09 -0.76 -25.18
CA MET A 76 7.02 -1.96 -26.00
C MET A 76 6.58 -1.60 -27.42
N ASP A 77 7.33 -2.10 -28.41
CA ASP A 77 7.03 -2.04 -29.83
C ASP A 77 7.27 -3.42 -30.48
N GLU A 78 7.22 -3.49 -31.82
CA GLU A 78 7.45 -4.73 -32.58
C GLU A 78 8.88 -5.30 -32.42
N GLN A 79 9.84 -4.49 -31.98
CA GLN A 79 11.24 -4.89 -31.76
C GLN A 79 11.50 -5.30 -30.29
N GLY A 80 10.49 -5.28 -29.44
CA GLY A 80 10.57 -5.59 -28.01
C GLY A 80 10.49 -4.34 -27.14
N ILE A 81 11.19 -4.33 -26.01
CA ILE A 81 11.12 -3.22 -25.03
C ILE A 81 12.34 -2.28 -25.11
N ALA A 82 12.12 -0.98 -24.91
CA ALA A 82 13.15 0.06 -24.82
C ALA A 82 12.91 0.97 -23.60
N PRO A 83 13.97 1.43 -22.91
CA PRO A 83 13.80 2.24 -21.71
C PRO A 83 13.30 3.65 -22.03
N ALA A 84 12.50 4.21 -21.13
CA ALA A 84 12.16 5.62 -21.05
C ALA A 84 12.78 6.20 -19.76
N PRO A 85 14.07 6.56 -19.79
CA PRO A 85 14.89 6.75 -18.57
C PRO A 85 14.42 7.91 -17.68
N ASP A 86 13.73 8.89 -18.25
CA ASP A 86 13.27 10.08 -17.52
C ASP A 86 11.80 9.98 -17.07
N ALA A 87 11.16 8.81 -17.27
CA ALA A 87 9.78 8.58 -16.88
C ALA A 87 9.60 8.76 -15.36
N GLN A 88 8.59 9.53 -14.97
CA GLN A 88 8.35 9.87 -13.57
C GLN A 88 6.87 10.17 -13.32
N LEU A 89 6.47 9.96 -12.08
CA LEU A 89 5.21 10.46 -11.51
C LEU A 89 5.44 11.83 -10.91
N ILE A 90 4.49 12.72 -11.10
CA ILE A 90 4.43 14.05 -10.50
C ILE A 90 3.19 14.09 -9.62
N LEU A 91 3.42 14.36 -8.34
CA LEU A 91 2.40 14.45 -7.32
C LEU A 91 2.03 15.92 -7.14
N TYR A 92 0.73 16.22 -7.15
CA TYR A 92 0.23 17.57 -6.94
C TYR A 92 -0.62 17.63 -5.67
N PRO A 93 -0.07 17.91 -4.48
CA PRO A 93 -0.85 17.79 -3.25
C PRO A 93 -1.93 18.86 -3.06
N LYS A 94 -1.73 20.07 -3.63
CA LYS A 94 -2.75 21.14 -3.61
C LYS A 94 -4.03 20.76 -4.38
N TYR A 95 -3.89 19.93 -5.41
CA TYR A 95 -4.98 19.35 -6.17
C TYR A 95 -4.70 17.86 -6.26
N PRO A 96 -5.03 17.07 -5.21
CA PRO A 96 -4.47 15.73 -5.04
C PRO A 96 -4.71 14.92 -6.31
N GLU A 97 -3.67 14.81 -7.12
CA GLU A 97 -3.66 14.13 -8.39
C GLU A 97 -2.23 13.66 -8.68
N VAL A 98 -2.14 12.57 -9.43
CA VAL A 98 -0.88 12.03 -9.91
C VAL A 98 -0.87 12.14 -11.43
N ARG A 99 0.23 12.63 -11.99
CA ARG A 99 0.46 12.64 -13.44
C ARG A 99 1.76 11.96 -13.81
N MET A 100 1.82 11.35 -14.98
CA MET A 100 3.05 10.81 -15.55
C MET A 100 3.69 11.81 -16.50
N SER A 101 5.01 11.97 -16.43
CA SER A 101 5.81 12.81 -17.32
C SER A 101 7.13 12.14 -17.69
N GLY A 102 7.94 12.79 -18.53
CA GLY A 102 9.28 12.33 -18.90
C GLY A 102 9.37 11.09 -19.79
N PHE A 103 8.26 10.39 -20.00
CA PHE A 103 8.18 9.13 -20.76
C PHE A 103 8.60 9.20 -22.24
N LEU A 104 8.84 10.38 -22.83
CA LEU A 104 9.43 10.49 -24.19
C LEU A 104 10.90 10.95 -24.18
N ARG A 105 11.38 11.50 -23.07
CA ARG A 105 12.71 12.10 -23.00
C ARG A 105 13.76 10.99 -22.82
N GLY A 106 14.80 11.01 -23.65
CA GLY A 106 15.83 9.97 -23.68
C GLY A 106 15.36 8.62 -24.23
N ALA A 107 14.08 8.47 -24.60
CA ALA A 107 13.49 7.21 -25.01
C ALA A 107 13.63 7.01 -26.53
N ALA A 108 14.53 6.10 -26.93
CA ALA A 108 14.90 5.91 -28.35
C ALA A 108 13.74 5.41 -29.22
N ARG A 109 12.92 4.49 -28.69
CA ARG A 109 11.77 3.89 -29.40
C ARG A 109 10.44 4.25 -28.77
N ALA A 110 10.29 5.52 -28.42
CA ALA A 110 9.04 6.00 -27.85
C ALA A 110 7.97 6.22 -28.94
N PRO A 111 6.68 5.95 -28.64
CA PRO A 111 5.56 6.19 -29.55
C PRO A 111 5.18 7.69 -29.58
N ALA A 112 6.15 8.53 -29.96
CA ALA A 112 6.04 9.99 -29.92
C ALA A 112 4.84 10.57 -30.70
N PRO A 113 4.46 10.04 -31.90
CA PRO A 113 3.27 10.54 -32.60
C PRO A 113 2.00 10.44 -31.76
N LEU A 114 1.75 9.27 -31.15
CA LEU A 114 0.56 9.04 -30.33
C LEU A 114 0.62 9.79 -29.00
N MET A 115 1.82 9.87 -28.39
CA MET A 115 2.00 10.51 -27.09
C MET A 115 2.19 12.03 -27.13
N ARG A 116 2.30 12.63 -28.33
CA ARG A 116 2.21 14.10 -28.53
C ARG A 116 0.83 14.53 -29.02
N SER A 117 0.07 13.60 -29.59
CA SER A 117 -1.24 13.86 -30.14
C SER A 117 -2.27 14.25 -29.06
N ARG A 118 -3.35 14.91 -29.50
CA ARG A 118 -4.58 15.16 -28.74
C ARG A 118 -5.74 14.29 -29.22
N ASP A 119 -5.49 13.36 -30.14
CA ASP A 119 -6.53 12.51 -30.71
C ASP A 119 -7.27 11.74 -29.62
N GLU A 120 -8.59 11.69 -29.75
CA GLU A 120 -9.43 10.90 -28.86
C GLU A 120 -9.37 9.41 -29.20
N GLY A 121 -9.65 8.56 -28.22
CA GLY A 121 -9.68 7.10 -28.41
C GLY A 121 -8.30 6.44 -28.40
N ARG A 122 -7.23 7.18 -28.09
CA ARG A 122 -5.92 6.57 -27.78
C ARG A 122 -6.01 5.76 -26.50
N VAL A 123 -5.36 4.61 -26.47
CA VAL A 123 -5.33 3.73 -25.29
C VAL A 123 -3.88 3.45 -24.92
N LEU A 124 -3.53 3.67 -23.65
CA LEU A 124 -2.24 3.29 -23.08
C LEU A 124 -2.42 2.06 -22.20
N PHE A 125 -1.77 0.97 -22.59
CA PHE A 125 -1.66 -0.26 -21.84
C PHE A 125 -0.43 -0.22 -20.93
N PHE A 126 -0.57 -0.80 -19.74
CA PHE A 126 0.47 -0.94 -18.74
C PHE A 126 0.61 -2.41 -18.34
N GLY A 127 1.82 -2.95 -18.40
CA GLY A 127 2.21 -4.22 -17.81
C GLY A 127 3.13 -3.98 -16.62
N VAL A 128 2.75 -4.44 -15.43
CA VAL A 128 3.55 -4.26 -14.21
C VAL A 128 4.29 -5.54 -13.86
N CYS A 129 5.61 -5.46 -13.79
CA CYS A 129 6.51 -6.57 -13.48
C CYS A 129 6.74 -6.69 -11.96
N GLN A 130 7.10 -7.89 -11.51
CA GLN A 130 7.42 -8.14 -10.09
C GLN A 130 8.74 -7.50 -9.66
N ASP A 131 9.63 -7.20 -10.61
CA ASP A 131 10.91 -6.54 -10.39
C ASP A 131 10.80 -4.99 -10.35
N GLY A 132 9.58 -4.45 -10.41
CA GLY A 132 9.31 -3.02 -10.37
C GLY A 132 9.23 -2.34 -11.75
N ARG A 133 9.58 -3.04 -12.85
CA ARG A 133 9.45 -2.48 -14.20
C ARG A 133 7.99 -2.24 -14.59
N VAL A 134 7.76 -1.19 -15.38
CA VAL A 134 6.46 -0.87 -15.98
C VAL A 134 6.61 -0.81 -17.49
N ILE A 135 5.86 -1.67 -18.18
CA ILE A 135 5.86 -1.78 -19.65
C ILE A 135 4.67 -0.99 -20.20
N GLY A 136 4.94 0.01 -21.02
CA GLY A 136 3.94 0.81 -21.73
C GLY A 136 3.76 0.38 -23.18
N HIS A 137 2.52 0.35 -23.65
CA HIS A 137 2.21 0.25 -25.09
C HIS A 137 1.01 1.12 -25.42
N VAL A 138 1.12 1.99 -26.42
CA VAL A 138 0.03 2.90 -26.80
C VAL A 138 -0.46 2.59 -28.20
N VAL A 139 -1.78 2.60 -28.37
CA VAL A 139 -2.44 2.41 -29.66
C VAL A 139 -3.36 3.59 -29.96
N GLY A 140 -3.60 3.83 -31.26
CA GLY A 140 -4.57 4.82 -31.73
C GLY A 140 -6.00 4.25 -31.76
N ARG A 141 -6.99 5.13 -31.92
CA ARG A 141 -8.42 4.80 -31.97
C ARG A 141 -8.77 3.76 -33.03
N GLU A 142 -8.14 3.84 -34.20
CA GLU A 142 -8.47 3.01 -35.37
C GLU A 142 -7.87 1.59 -35.30
N THR A 143 -7.32 1.20 -34.15
CA THR A 143 -6.72 -0.13 -33.97
C THR A 143 -7.75 -1.14 -33.47
N PRO A 144 -7.65 -2.42 -33.86
CA PRO A 144 -8.50 -3.49 -33.33
C PRO A 144 -8.45 -3.58 -31.79
N GLU A 145 -7.31 -3.27 -31.18
CA GLU A 145 -7.10 -3.30 -29.74
C GLU A 145 -7.90 -2.20 -29.03
N ALA A 146 -7.93 -0.98 -29.57
CA ALA A 146 -8.73 0.10 -29.03
C ALA A 146 -10.24 -0.20 -29.13
N ALA A 147 -10.70 -0.71 -30.27
CA ALA A 147 -12.09 -1.10 -30.47
C ALA A 147 -12.49 -2.26 -29.52
N THR A 148 -11.68 -3.30 -29.44
CA THR A 148 -11.93 -4.46 -28.56
C THR A 148 -11.99 -4.05 -27.08
N LEU A 149 -11.14 -3.11 -26.64
CA LEU A 149 -11.20 -2.60 -25.28
C LEU A 149 -12.47 -1.78 -25.03
N ALA A 150 -12.87 -0.93 -25.99
CA ALA A 150 -14.07 -0.13 -25.88
C ALA A 150 -15.33 -1.00 -25.72
N ASP A 151 -15.43 -2.11 -26.46
CA ASP A 151 -16.56 -3.05 -26.36
C ASP A 151 -16.65 -3.78 -25.01
N LYS A 152 -15.54 -3.80 -24.25
CA LYS A 152 -15.43 -4.54 -22.98
C LYS A 152 -15.38 -3.65 -21.76
N VAL A 153 -15.29 -2.34 -21.92
CA VAL A 153 -15.02 -1.40 -20.81
C VAL A 153 -15.97 -1.60 -19.63
N ASP A 154 -17.26 -1.81 -19.89
CA ASP A 154 -18.30 -1.97 -18.86
C ASP A 154 -18.21 -3.31 -18.11
N THR A 155 -17.44 -4.27 -18.63
CA THR A 155 -17.22 -5.59 -18.02
C THR A 155 -15.95 -5.66 -17.17
N LEU A 156 -15.12 -4.62 -17.22
CA LEU A 156 -13.82 -4.58 -16.56
C LEU A 156 -13.93 -3.87 -15.22
N GLU A 157 -13.16 -4.35 -14.24
CA GLU A 157 -13.03 -3.65 -12.96
C GLU A 157 -12.20 -2.37 -13.17
N ALA A 158 -12.68 -1.24 -12.68
CA ALA A 158 -11.95 0.02 -12.69
C ALA A 158 -11.27 0.27 -11.34
N SER A 159 -10.01 0.71 -11.38
CA SER A 159 -9.29 1.25 -10.22
C SER A 159 -8.86 2.68 -10.54
N GLY A 160 -9.68 3.66 -10.13
CA GLY A 160 -9.51 5.04 -10.56
C GLY A 160 -9.69 5.18 -12.07
N VAL A 161 -8.67 5.66 -12.77
CA VAL A 161 -8.68 5.81 -14.25
C VAL A 161 -8.17 4.57 -14.99
N PHE A 162 -7.76 3.54 -14.27
CA PHE A 162 -7.22 2.31 -14.83
C PHE A 162 -8.30 1.25 -14.94
N LEU A 163 -8.37 0.58 -16.09
CA LEU A 163 -9.13 -0.63 -16.30
C LEU A 163 -8.23 -1.82 -15.99
N ASP A 164 -8.63 -2.71 -15.08
CA ASP A 164 -7.94 -3.95 -14.76
C ASP A 164 -8.20 -4.98 -15.88
N LEU A 165 -7.13 -5.42 -16.55
CA LEU A 165 -7.21 -6.34 -17.69
C LEU A 165 -6.88 -7.79 -17.31
N GLN A 166 -6.69 -8.10 -16.03
CA GLN A 166 -6.29 -9.43 -15.57
C GLN A 166 -7.30 -10.50 -15.99
N SER A 167 -8.59 -10.17 -15.89
CA SER A 167 -9.70 -11.08 -16.24
C SER A 167 -9.70 -11.47 -17.72
N LEU A 168 -9.28 -10.56 -18.62
CA LEU A 168 -9.20 -10.85 -20.06
C LEU A 168 -8.15 -11.92 -20.36
N ARG A 169 -6.98 -11.83 -19.70
CA ARG A 169 -5.91 -12.82 -19.86
C ARG A 169 -6.24 -14.15 -19.17
N GLN A 170 -7.00 -14.11 -18.08
CA GLN A 170 -7.41 -15.28 -17.30
C GLN A 170 -8.75 -15.89 -17.75
N LYS A 171 -9.19 -15.63 -18.98
CA LYS A 171 -10.42 -16.18 -19.58
C LYS A 171 -11.69 -15.96 -18.74
N GLY A 172 -11.78 -14.79 -18.09
CA GLY A 172 -12.96 -14.35 -17.34
C GLY A 172 -12.93 -14.61 -15.84
N ALA A 173 -11.92 -15.29 -15.29
CA ALA A 173 -11.75 -15.38 -13.85
C ALA A 173 -11.20 -14.04 -13.31
N SER A 174 -11.94 -13.37 -12.43
CA SER A 174 -11.42 -12.17 -11.75
C SER A 174 -10.47 -12.57 -10.60
N SER A 175 -9.49 -11.72 -10.30
CA SER A 175 -8.55 -11.93 -9.18
C SER A 175 -9.30 -12.13 -7.86
N ARG A 176 -10.40 -11.41 -7.67
CA ARG A 176 -11.36 -11.56 -6.58
C ARG A 176 -11.95 -12.98 -6.50
N GLN A 177 -12.44 -13.51 -7.61
CA GLN A 177 -13.03 -14.85 -7.64
C GLN A 177 -11.97 -15.92 -7.32
N MET A 178 -10.78 -15.80 -7.92
CA MET A 178 -9.67 -16.72 -7.66
C MET A 178 -9.25 -16.71 -6.19
N LEU A 179 -9.19 -15.53 -5.57
CA LEU A 179 -8.92 -15.37 -4.14
C LEU A 179 -10.02 -16.05 -3.30
N LEU A 180 -11.29 -15.78 -3.57
CA LEU A 180 -12.40 -16.38 -2.82
C LEU A 180 -12.41 -17.91 -2.96
N ASP A 181 -12.12 -18.44 -4.15
CA ASP A 181 -12.00 -19.88 -4.36
C ASP A 181 -10.83 -20.47 -3.57
N ALA A 182 -9.69 -19.76 -3.52
CA ALA A 182 -8.54 -20.17 -2.72
C ALA A 182 -8.85 -20.20 -1.23
N LEU A 183 -9.46 -19.14 -0.70
CA LEU A 183 -9.86 -19.08 0.68
C LEU A 183 -10.92 -20.14 1.01
N ARG A 184 -11.85 -20.45 0.09
CA ARG A 184 -12.82 -21.54 0.27
C ARG A 184 -12.13 -22.90 0.42
N ARG A 185 -11.15 -23.20 -0.44
CA ARG A 185 -10.35 -24.44 -0.31
C ARG A 185 -9.60 -24.52 1.02
N ILE A 186 -9.00 -23.41 1.45
CA ILE A 186 -8.26 -23.34 2.72
C ILE A 186 -9.21 -23.50 3.92
N HIS A 187 -10.37 -22.84 3.89
CA HIS A 187 -11.41 -23.00 4.91
C HIS A 187 -11.85 -24.47 5.03
N ALA A 188 -12.08 -25.15 3.91
CA ALA A 188 -12.51 -26.55 3.88
C ALA A 188 -11.50 -27.54 4.48
N LYS A 189 -10.21 -27.18 4.61
CA LYS A 189 -9.20 -28.01 5.27
C LYS A 189 -9.39 -28.11 6.79
N GLY A 190 -10.17 -27.21 7.40
CA GLY A 190 -10.36 -27.21 8.84
C GLY A 190 -9.11 -26.70 9.58
N TRP A 191 -8.47 -27.57 10.37
CA TRP A 191 -7.25 -27.22 11.11
C TRP A 191 -6.01 -27.53 10.28
N VAL A 192 -5.19 -26.50 10.04
CA VAL A 192 -3.95 -26.57 9.27
C VAL A 192 -2.76 -26.44 10.24
N PRO A 193 -1.79 -27.38 10.22
CA PRO A 193 -0.55 -27.25 10.96
C PRO A 193 0.18 -25.95 10.64
N SER A 194 0.70 -25.29 11.68
CA SER A 194 1.42 -24.03 11.52
C SER A 194 2.67 -24.22 10.67
N GLN A 195 2.74 -23.46 9.59
CA GLN A 195 3.81 -23.53 8.60
C GLN A 195 4.17 -22.14 8.10
N LYS A 196 5.35 -22.02 7.51
CA LYS A 196 5.82 -20.83 6.84
C LYS A 196 6.51 -21.22 5.55
N MET A 197 6.24 -20.47 4.48
CA MET A 197 6.92 -20.68 3.21
C MET A 197 8.42 -20.40 3.36
N GLY A 198 9.26 -21.34 2.92
CA GLY A 198 10.70 -21.17 2.86
C GLY A 198 11.13 -20.42 1.59
N LYS A 199 12.39 -19.95 1.55
CA LYS A 199 12.96 -19.30 0.36
C LYS A 199 13.03 -20.22 -0.87
N ASN A 200 13.00 -21.54 -0.64
CA ASN A 200 12.98 -22.57 -1.68
C ASN A 200 11.57 -22.85 -2.24
N GLY A 201 10.54 -22.09 -1.81
CA GLY A 201 9.16 -22.33 -2.22
C GLY A 201 8.52 -23.56 -1.56
N LEU A 202 9.14 -24.13 -0.52
CA LEU A 202 8.59 -25.25 0.25
C LEU A 202 8.18 -24.77 1.64
N ALA A 203 6.97 -25.14 2.06
CA ALA A 203 6.48 -24.85 3.40
C ALA A 203 7.19 -25.71 4.45
N ALA A 204 7.56 -25.11 5.58
CA ALA A 204 8.19 -25.78 6.71
C ALA A 204 7.43 -25.50 8.02
N PRO A 205 7.45 -26.42 9.00
CA PRO A 205 6.81 -26.21 10.30
C PRO A 205 7.29 -24.92 10.99
N TYR A 206 6.36 -24.17 11.58
CA TYR A 206 6.66 -22.88 12.22
C TYR A 206 5.97 -22.77 13.58
N ASN A 207 6.74 -22.78 14.67
CA ASN A 207 6.20 -22.97 16.02
C ASN A 207 5.95 -21.68 16.83
N ALA A 208 5.85 -20.51 16.17
CA ALA A 208 5.60 -19.24 16.87
C ALA A 208 4.11 -18.83 16.88
N ARG A 209 3.72 -18.03 17.88
CA ARG A 209 2.33 -17.54 18.07
C ARG A 209 1.82 -16.63 16.96
N ASN A 210 2.70 -16.10 16.11
CA ASN A 210 2.36 -15.28 14.95
C ASN A 210 2.27 -16.11 13.65
N GLY A 211 2.12 -17.44 13.75
CA GLY A 211 2.09 -18.35 12.60
C GLY A 211 0.84 -18.29 11.74
N GLY A 212 -0.25 -17.67 12.20
CA GLY A 212 -1.52 -17.64 11.47
C GLY A 212 -1.43 -16.96 10.10
N GLY A 213 -0.78 -15.80 10.01
CA GLY A 213 -0.52 -15.13 8.74
C GLY A 213 0.39 -15.95 7.82
N TYR A 214 1.53 -16.41 8.35
CA TYR A 214 2.49 -17.22 7.58
C TYR A 214 1.90 -18.54 7.06
N THR A 215 1.00 -19.16 7.82
CA THR A 215 0.32 -20.39 7.43
C THR A 215 -0.65 -20.10 6.27
N LEU A 216 -1.37 -18.98 6.32
CA LEU A 216 -2.27 -18.56 5.25
C LEU A 216 -1.51 -18.21 3.97
N GLU A 217 -0.41 -17.47 4.09
CA GLU A 217 0.50 -17.15 2.98
C GLU A 217 1.04 -18.43 2.32
N ALA A 218 1.52 -19.38 3.12
CA ALA A 218 2.04 -20.65 2.62
C ALA A 218 0.96 -21.47 1.87
N GLU A 219 -0.26 -21.50 2.39
CA GLU A 219 -1.41 -22.16 1.78
C GLU A 219 -1.86 -21.52 0.45
N LEU A 220 -1.61 -20.23 0.29
CA LEU A 220 -1.84 -19.48 -0.96
C LEU A 220 -0.65 -19.57 -1.93
N GLY A 221 0.45 -20.21 -1.53
CA GLY A 221 1.67 -20.31 -2.33
C GLY A 221 2.50 -19.01 -2.39
N ILE A 222 2.31 -18.13 -1.41
CA ILE A 222 2.96 -16.81 -1.37
C ILE A 222 4.36 -16.98 -0.80
N SER A 223 5.37 -16.59 -1.58
CA SER A 223 6.77 -16.66 -1.17
C SER A 223 7.13 -15.47 -0.26
N PRO A 224 8.03 -15.65 0.73
CA PRO A 224 8.46 -14.55 1.59
C PRO A 224 9.39 -13.63 0.78
N ASN A 225 8.82 -12.67 0.08
CA ASN A 225 9.59 -11.67 -0.64
C ASN A 225 9.70 -10.45 0.29
N GLY A 226 10.92 -9.93 0.48
CA GLY A 226 11.19 -8.74 1.29
C GLY A 226 10.70 -7.43 0.67
N TYR A 227 9.90 -7.50 -0.40
CA TYR A 227 9.32 -6.37 -1.11
C TYR A 227 7.88 -6.17 -0.65
N ALA A 228 7.49 -4.90 -0.46
CA ALA A 228 6.12 -4.54 -0.11
C ALA A 228 5.21 -4.58 -1.36
N GLU A 229 4.99 -5.76 -1.93
CA GLU A 229 4.11 -6.02 -3.09
C GLU A 229 2.88 -6.86 -2.63
N PRO A 230 1.79 -7.00 -3.42
CA PRO A 230 0.58 -7.64 -2.95
C PRO A 230 0.78 -9.14 -2.90
N ASP A 231 0.26 -9.74 -1.84
CA ASP A 231 0.53 -11.13 -1.51
C ASP A 231 -0.06 -12.10 -2.56
N TYR A 232 -1.31 -11.87 -3.02
CA TYR A 232 -2.00 -12.79 -3.92
C TYR A 232 -2.81 -12.07 -5.02
N LEU A 233 -2.35 -12.14 -6.28
CA LEU A 233 -3.06 -11.58 -7.46
C LEU A 233 -3.50 -10.11 -7.29
N GLY A 234 -2.69 -9.27 -6.64
CA GLY A 234 -3.02 -7.87 -6.39
C GLY A 234 -3.70 -7.58 -5.04
N TRP A 235 -4.00 -8.61 -4.25
CA TRP A 235 -4.59 -8.48 -2.92
C TRP A 235 -3.53 -8.61 -1.81
N GLU A 236 -3.51 -7.67 -0.87
CA GLU A 236 -2.86 -7.87 0.44
C GLU A 236 -3.73 -8.79 1.30
N VAL A 237 -3.15 -9.87 1.81
CA VAL A 237 -3.86 -10.90 2.59
C VAL A 237 -3.51 -10.74 4.07
N LYS A 238 -4.48 -10.32 4.89
CA LYS A 238 -4.29 -10.10 6.33
C LYS A 238 -5.08 -11.10 7.16
N GLN A 239 -4.38 -11.99 7.83
CA GLN A 239 -4.97 -12.85 8.85
C GLN A 239 -5.18 -12.09 10.17
N TYR A 240 -6.30 -12.36 10.86
CA TYR A 240 -6.51 -11.91 12.24
C TYR A 240 -7.19 -12.98 13.11
N GLY A 241 -6.88 -13.00 14.40
CA GLY A 241 -7.43 -13.98 15.33
C GLY A 241 -8.82 -13.59 15.84
N VAL A 242 -9.76 -14.53 15.86
CA VAL A 242 -11.09 -14.36 16.48
C VAL A 242 -11.27 -15.30 17.68
N ARG A 243 -12.26 -15.02 18.52
CA ARG A 243 -12.64 -15.89 19.66
C ARG A 243 -13.34 -17.17 19.21
N ASP A 244 -14.24 -17.04 18.25
CA ASP A 244 -15.08 -18.12 17.70
C ASP A 244 -15.57 -17.73 16.29
N PHE A 245 -16.07 -18.71 15.54
CA PHE A 245 -16.71 -18.50 14.23
C PHE A 245 -18.23 -18.30 14.31
N VAL A 246 -18.75 -17.88 15.47
CA VAL A 246 -20.15 -17.53 15.66
C VAL A 246 -20.30 -16.01 15.63
N LYS A 247 -19.62 -15.33 16.55
CA LYS A 247 -19.59 -13.87 16.73
C LYS A 247 -18.45 -13.20 15.98
N TYR A 248 -17.40 -13.94 15.60
CA TYR A 248 -16.22 -13.41 14.89
C TYR A 248 -15.55 -12.23 15.64
N LEU A 249 -15.61 -12.21 16.97
CA LEU A 249 -15.00 -11.14 17.77
C LEU A 249 -13.47 -11.19 17.65
N ALA A 250 -12.88 -10.16 17.04
CA ALA A 250 -11.45 -10.02 16.89
C ALA A 250 -10.74 -9.94 18.25
N LYS A 251 -9.59 -10.61 18.36
CA LYS A 251 -8.75 -10.63 19.56
C LYS A 251 -7.81 -9.43 19.67
N SER A 252 -7.58 -8.74 18.56
CA SER A 252 -6.68 -7.58 18.49
C SER A 252 -7.10 -6.64 17.37
N PRO A 253 -6.77 -5.34 17.47
CA PRO A 253 -6.86 -4.41 16.34
C PRO A 253 -5.97 -4.82 15.16
N VAL A 254 -6.33 -4.33 13.98
CA VAL A 254 -5.53 -4.48 12.75
C VAL A 254 -4.29 -3.60 12.84
N THR A 255 -3.13 -4.15 12.49
CA THR A 255 -1.94 -3.34 12.22
C THR A 255 -1.95 -2.94 10.75
N LEU A 256 -1.98 -1.65 10.50
CA LEU A 256 -1.99 -1.08 9.16
C LEU A 256 -0.59 -1.03 8.57
N MET A 257 0.32 -0.38 9.31
CA MET A 257 1.71 -0.18 8.93
C MET A 257 2.57 0.03 10.17
N THR A 258 3.89 -0.13 10.01
CA THR A 258 4.86 0.03 11.11
C THR A 258 6.06 0.90 10.74
N PRO A 259 5.86 2.13 10.25
CA PRO A 259 6.97 3.04 9.97
C PRO A 259 7.62 3.51 11.27
N GLU A 260 8.94 3.54 11.32
CA GLU A 260 9.68 4.18 12.41
C GLU A 260 9.61 5.71 12.26
N PRO A 261 9.61 6.48 13.37
CA PRO A 261 9.69 7.94 13.30
C PRO A 261 10.92 8.43 12.53
N THR A 262 10.73 9.46 11.72
CA THR A 262 11.76 10.08 10.87
C THR A 262 12.13 11.49 11.32
N GLY A 263 11.72 11.91 12.52
CA GLY A 263 12.04 13.21 13.10
C GLY A 263 11.75 13.28 14.59
N GLY A 264 12.12 14.41 15.20
CA GLY A 264 11.97 14.66 16.63
C GLY A 264 13.04 13.98 17.48
N VAL A 265 12.91 14.11 18.81
CA VAL A 265 13.84 13.53 19.81
C VAL A 265 14.15 12.06 19.51
N TYR A 266 13.15 11.27 19.10
CA TYR A 266 13.32 9.86 18.73
C TYR A 266 14.42 9.63 17.67
N ARG A 267 14.44 10.44 16.61
CA ARG A 267 15.43 10.33 15.54
C ARG A 267 16.71 11.05 15.93
N ASP A 268 16.59 12.30 16.39
CA ASP A 268 17.71 13.24 16.47
C ASP A 268 18.62 12.95 17.67
N GLU A 269 18.04 12.57 18.81
CA GLU A 269 18.79 12.19 20.03
C GLU A 269 18.86 10.66 20.22
N GLY A 270 18.03 9.92 19.48
CA GLY A 270 17.98 8.47 19.48
C GLY A 270 16.99 7.87 20.47
N VAL A 271 16.69 6.59 20.25
CA VAL A 271 15.62 5.86 20.96
C VAL A 271 15.85 5.75 22.47
N GLU A 272 17.11 5.67 22.90
CA GLU A 272 17.42 5.65 24.34
C GLU A 272 17.05 6.98 25.01
N ALA A 273 17.51 8.11 24.45
CA ALA A 273 17.19 9.44 24.95
C ALA A 273 15.67 9.67 24.99
N PHE A 274 14.99 9.29 23.91
CA PHE A 274 13.53 9.31 23.83
C PHE A 274 12.86 8.51 24.95
N LEU A 275 13.30 7.28 25.22
CA LEU A 275 12.73 6.44 26.29
C LEU A 275 13.02 7.00 27.67
N ARG A 276 14.21 7.55 27.90
CA ARG A 276 14.53 8.18 29.19
C ARG A 276 13.69 9.44 29.43
N ARG A 277 13.37 10.18 28.38
CA ARG A 277 12.58 11.42 28.45
C ARG A 277 11.07 11.19 28.56
N TYR A 278 10.53 10.29 27.76
CA TYR A 278 9.07 10.12 27.60
C TYR A 278 8.54 8.73 27.98
N GLY A 279 9.42 7.79 28.33
CA GLY A 279 9.03 6.46 28.80
C GLY A 279 8.64 6.43 30.27
N TYR A 280 8.01 5.33 30.68
CA TYR A 280 7.57 5.08 32.05
C TYR A 280 8.08 3.73 32.57
N PRO A 281 8.24 3.57 33.90
CA PRO A 281 8.70 2.30 34.48
C PRO A 281 7.74 1.15 34.21
N ASP A 282 8.24 -0.07 34.22
CA ASP A 282 7.41 -1.27 34.04
C ASP A 282 6.32 -1.40 35.11
N LYS A 283 5.06 -1.39 34.67
CA LYS A 283 3.88 -1.49 35.54
C LYS A 283 3.71 -2.86 36.22
N SER A 284 4.49 -3.87 35.81
CA SER A 284 4.53 -5.20 36.44
C SER A 284 5.76 -5.39 37.33
N GLY A 285 6.49 -4.31 37.64
CA GLY A 285 7.59 -4.32 38.61
C GLY A 285 8.91 -4.90 38.09
N LYS A 286 9.12 -4.97 36.76
CA LYS A 286 10.42 -5.37 36.22
C LYS A 286 11.43 -4.23 36.35
N GLU A 287 12.38 -4.39 37.26
CA GLU A 287 13.47 -3.44 37.47
C GLU A 287 14.32 -3.23 36.20
N GLY A 288 14.89 -2.03 36.05
CA GLY A 288 15.70 -1.65 34.90
C GLY A 288 14.96 -1.70 33.56
N ARG A 289 13.62 -1.62 33.56
CA ARG A 289 12.82 -1.61 32.34
C ARG A 289 12.01 -0.33 32.20
N ILE A 290 12.25 0.36 31.09
CA ILE A 290 11.48 1.52 30.65
C ILE A 290 10.62 1.12 29.46
N ASN A 291 9.34 1.45 29.50
CA ASN A 291 8.40 1.19 28.43
C ASN A 291 7.88 2.50 27.83
N PHE A 292 7.53 2.45 26.56
CA PHE A 292 6.78 3.48 25.89
C PHE A 292 5.70 2.81 25.06
N GLY A 293 4.46 3.01 25.50
CA GLY A 293 3.26 2.43 24.93
C GLY A 293 2.04 3.29 25.25
N GLY A 294 0.89 2.89 24.74
CA GLY A 294 -0.36 3.63 24.90
C GLY A 294 -1.05 3.86 23.56
N VAL A 295 -2.33 4.22 23.60
CA VAL A 295 -3.09 4.52 22.37
C VAL A 295 -3.18 6.02 22.19
N TYR A 296 -2.49 6.53 21.17
CA TYR A 296 -2.48 7.93 20.78
C TYR A 296 -3.34 8.13 19.53
N ALA A 297 -4.39 8.93 19.63
CA ALA A 297 -5.32 9.21 18.55
C ALA A 297 -5.59 10.71 18.47
N SER A 298 -5.89 11.21 17.28
CA SER A 298 -6.27 12.62 17.08
C SER A 298 -7.46 13.00 17.97
N GLY A 299 -7.48 14.24 18.45
CA GLY A 299 -8.51 14.76 19.35
C GLY A 299 -8.45 14.24 20.79
N ARG A 300 -7.49 13.38 21.14
CA ARG A 300 -7.21 13.01 22.53
C ARG A 300 -6.24 13.99 23.17
N ASP A 301 -6.45 14.21 24.46
CA ASP A 301 -5.52 14.96 25.30
C ASP A 301 -4.21 14.19 25.53
N PHE A 302 -3.23 14.83 26.17
CA PHE A 302 -1.93 14.25 26.51
C PHE A 302 -2.08 12.94 27.31
N HIS A 303 -1.36 11.91 26.88
CA HIS A 303 -1.37 10.60 27.51
C HIS A 303 -0.75 10.64 28.91
N ASN A 304 -1.46 10.15 29.91
CA ASN A 304 -1.07 10.30 31.33
C ASN A 304 0.32 9.76 31.67
N ASP A 305 0.73 8.64 31.06
CA ASP A 305 2.02 8.01 31.39
C ASP A 305 3.23 8.68 30.71
N THR A 306 3.01 9.38 29.59
CA THR A 306 4.11 9.84 28.73
C THR A 306 4.13 11.35 28.53
N GLY A 307 3.03 12.03 28.86
CA GLY A 307 2.88 13.47 28.65
C GLY A 307 2.83 13.88 27.18
N LEU A 308 2.61 12.94 26.25
CA LEU A 308 2.57 13.19 24.81
C LEU A 308 1.16 13.12 24.23
N LYS A 309 0.87 13.93 23.21
CA LYS A 309 -0.36 13.85 22.40
C LYS A 309 -0.01 13.65 20.93
N LEU A 310 -0.90 12.98 20.18
CA LEU A 310 -0.78 12.86 18.73
C LEU A 310 -1.42 14.08 18.07
N VAL A 311 -0.68 14.71 17.16
CA VAL A 311 -1.17 15.77 16.29
C VAL A 311 -0.99 15.41 14.83
N LEU A 312 -1.87 15.97 14.00
CA LEU A 312 -1.83 15.84 12.56
C LEU A 312 -1.72 17.25 11.97
N GLU A 313 -0.54 17.58 11.45
CA GLU A 313 -0.20 18.90 10.94
C GLU A 313 -0.15 18.88 9.41
N GLY A 314 -0.67 19.92 8.76
CA GLY A 314 -0.68 20.01 7.30
C GLY A 314 -1.82 19.25 6.59
N PHE A 315 -2.84 18.80 7.33
CA PHE A 315 -4.06 18.19 6.79
C PHE A 315 -5.32 18.94 7.26
N ASP A 316 -6.20 19.29 6.33
CA ASP A 316 -7.51 19.87 6.59
C ASP A 316 -8.57 18.75 6.57
N PRO A 317 -9.09 18.34 7.74
CA PRO A 317 -10.04 17.23 7.84
C PRO A 317 -11.45 17.56 7.35
N ASP A 318 -11.80 18.85 7.25
CA ASP A 318 -13.11 19.27 6.75
C ASP A 318 -13.14 19.21 5.22
N LYS A 319 -12.01 19.56 4.58
CA LYS A 319 -11.85 19.46 3.11
C LYS A 319 -11.31 18.12 2.64
N GLY A 320 -10.79 17.28 3.54
CA GLY A 320 -10.13 16.02 3.23
C GLY A 320 -8.87 16.20 2.37
N LYS A 321 -8.06 17.24 2.65
CA LYS A 321 -6.93 17.65 1.80
C LYS A 321 -5.67 17.91 2.59
N ILE A 322 -4.54 17.55 1.98
CA ILE A 322 -3.22 17.98 2.43
C ILE A 322 -3.08 19.48 2.10
N THR A 323 -2.93 20.30 3.14
CA THR A 323 -2.70 21.75 3.03
C THR A 323 -1.21 22.09 3.02
N ASP A 324 -0.39 21.24 3.63
CA ASP A 324 1.07 21.34 3.63
C ASP A 324 1.70 19.98 3.33
N VAL A 325 2.55 19.95 2.32
CA VAL A 325 3.25 18.74 1.85
C VAL A 325 4.36 18.30 2.78
N GLU A 326 4.90 19.25 3.55
CA GLU A 326 5.83 19.01 4.66
C GLU A 326 5.10 18.71 5.96
N GLY A 327 3.77 18.58 5.90
CA GLY A 327 2.94 18.12 6.99
C GLY A 327 3.39 16.77 7.54
N GLN A 328 2.96 16.50 8.76
CA GLN A 328 3.43 15.35 9.51
C GLN A 328 2.36 14.82 10.47
N ILE A 329 2.51 13.55 10.81
CA ILE A 329 1.94 12.98 12.02
C ILE A 329 3.01 13.17 13.10
N ALA A 330 2.69 13.76 14.25
CA ALA A 330 3.68 13.97 15.31
C ALA A 330 3.14 13.61 16.69
N LEU A 331 4.05 13.17 17.56
CA LEU A 331 3.87 13.17 19.00
C LEU A 331 4.57 14.40 19.55
N ILE A 332 3.81 15.26 20.23
CA ILE A 332 4.32 16.46 20.88
C ILE A 332 4.09 16.43 22.39
N ASP A 333 5.00 17.01 23.15
CA ASP A 333 4.84 17.20 24.58
C ASP A 333 4.12 18.52 24.91
N ARG A 334 4.00 18.85 26.20
CA ARG A 334 3.26 20.03 26.68
C ARG A 334 3.96 21.35 26.37
N GLU A 335 5.22 21.31 25.95
CA GLU A 335 6.01 22.46 25.53
C GLU A 335 6.09 22.54 23.99
N ASP A 336 5.24 21.76 23.29
CA ASP A 336 5.20 21.60 21.84
C ASP A 336 6.51 21.07 21.24
N VAL A 337 7.36 20.40 22.03
CA VAL A 337 8.55 19.72 21.52
C VAL A 337 8.13 18.45 20.79
N VAL A 338 8.63 18.29 19.56
CA VAL A 338 8.39 17.10 18.75
C VAL A 338 9.19 15.92 19.30
N ALA A 339 8.51 15.04 20.01
CA ALA A 339 9.09 13.82 20.56
C ALA A 339 9.38 12.78 19.48
N ALA A 340 8.47 12.65 18.50
CA ALA A 340 8.60 11.76 17.35
C ALA A 340 7.70 12.26 16.21
N SER A 341 8.14 12.21 14.96
CA SER A 341 7.28 12.54 13.82
C SER A 341 7.46 11.63 12.60
N TRP A 342 6.43 11.59 11.76
CA TRP A 342 6.37 10.92 10.47
C TRP A 342 5.90 11.92 9.42
N GLY A 343 6.80 12.34 8.54
CA GLY A 343 6.46 13.25 7.45
C GLY A 343 5.52 12.60 6.43
N PHE A 344 4.60 13.37 5.86
CA PHE A 344 3.61 12.88 4.91
C PHE A 344 4.23 12.19 3.70
N LYS A 345 5.36 12.67 3.17
CA LYS A 345 6.08 12.00 2.07
C LYS A 345 6.37 10.53 2.36
N GLY A 346 6.94 10.27 3.54
CA GLY A 346 7.25 8.92 4.00
C GLY A 346 5.99 8.09 4.20
N VAL A 347 4.95 8.67 4.80
CA VAL A 347 3.65 8.02 5.00
C VAL A 347 2.97 7.67 3.68
N ILE A 348 2.91 8.60 2.72
CA ILE A 348 2.38 8.40 1.37
C ILE A 348 3.13 7.26 0.69
N GLY A 349 4.46 7.30 0.71
CA GLY A 349 5.29 6.27 0.12
C GLY A 349 5.08 4.90 0.77
N HIS A 350 4.92 4.82 2.09
CA HIS A 350 4.68 3.55 2.79
C HIS A 350 3.27 3.01 2.61
N TRP A 351 2.26 3.87 2.69
CA TRP A 351 0.85 3.49 2.57
C TRP A 351 0.57 3.01 1.16
N ASN A 352 1.02 3.75 0.15
CA ASN A 352 0.68 3.45 -1.23
C ASN A 352 1.51 2.31 -1.84
N ARG A 353 2.65 1.96 -1.25
CA ARG A 353 3.37 0.72 -1.59
C ARG A 353 2.54 -0.53 -1.26
N LYS A 354 1.59 -0.48 -0.31
CA LYS A 354 0.67 -1.59 -0.02
C LYS A 354 -0.68 -1.35 -0.71
N HIS A 355 -1.08 -2.31 -1.55
CA HIS A 355 -1.98 -2.09 -2.69
C HIS A 355 -3.41 -1.64 -2.37
N ALA A 356 -4.07 -1.18 -3.45
CA ALA A 356 -5.46 -0.76 -3.51
C ALA A 356 -6.50 -1.78 -3.01
N LYS A 357 -6.14 -3.07 -2.85
CA LYS A 357 -7.05 -4.15 -2.47
C LYS A 357 -6.50 -4.97 -1.29
N ALA A 358 -7.34 -5.26 -0.31
CA ALA A 358 -6.99 -6.07 0.85
C ALA A 358 -8.10 -7.04 1.24
N VAL A 359 -7.74 -8.23 1.73
CA VAL A 359 -8.66 -9.20 2.31
C VAL A 359 -8.30 -9.48 3.77
N TYR A 360 -9.29 -9.39 4.64
CA TYR A 360 -9.14 -9.72 6.06
C TYR A 360 -9.76 -11.08 6.37
N VAL A 361 -8.92 -12.02 6.78
CA VAL A 361 -9.29 -13.43 6.99
C VAL A 361 -9.24 -13.78 8.48
N PRO A 362 -10.38 -14.09 9.13
CA PRO A 362 -10.41 -14.49 10.52
C PRO A 362 -9.85 -15.91 10.69
N SER A 363 -9.21 -16.17 11.82
CA SER A 363 -8.79 -17.53 12.19
C SER A 363 -8.92 -17.84 13.68
N LEU A 364 -9.02 -19.14 13.97
CA LEU A 364 -8.84 -19.72 15.29
C LEU A 364 -7.44 -20.32 15.39
N MET A 365 -6.94 -20.44 16.63
CA MET A 365 -5.66 -21.07 16.94
C MET A 365 -5.88 -22.09 18.06
N ARG A 366 -5.27 -23.27 17.94
CA ARG A 366 -5.08 -24.24 19.02
C ARG A 366 -3.61 -24.62 19.14
N ALA A 367 -3.18 -25.09 20.31
CA ALA A 367 -1.81 -25.55 20.57
C ALA A 367 -1.80 -26.49 21.80
N PRO A 368 -0.85 -27.44 21.94
CA PRO A 368 0.30 -27.74 21.06
C PRO A 368 0.15 -29.00 20.17
N PRO A 369 0.77 -29.06 18.96
CA PRO A 369 1.49 -27.98 18.26
C PRO A 369 0.54 -26.92 17.70
N PRO A 370 1.02 -25.71 17.34
CA PRO A 370 0.15 -24.67 16.79
C PRO A 370 -0.53 -25.11 15.49
N GLU A 371 -1.86 -24.98 15.46
CA GLU A 371 -2.69 -25.19 14.27
C GLU A 371 -3.68 -24.04 14.13
N TYR A 372 -4.02 -23.71 12.88
CA TYR A 372 -4.93 -22.62 12.55
C TYR A 372 -6.09 -23.12 11.70
N SER A 373 -7.30 -22.64 12.02
CA SER A 373 -8.46 -22.81 11.16
C SER A 373 -8.94 -21.45 10.71
N TYR A 374 -9.30 -21.31 9.43
CA TYR A 374 -9.71 -20.03 8.83
C TYR A 374 -11.23 -19.98 8.68
N GLY A 375 -11.85 -18.83 8.94
CA GLY A 375 -13.30 -18.68 8.94
C GLY A 375 -13.87 -18.48 7.52
N SER A 376 -15.15 -18.80 7.35
CA SER A 376 -15.86 -18.61 6.08
C SER A 376 -16.35 -17.19 5.83
N ARG A 377 -16.20 -16.26 6.79
CA ARG A 377 -16.59 -14.85 6.61
C ARG A 377 -15.35 -14.00 6.49
N VAL A 378 -15.12 -13.44 5.30
CA VAL A 378 -13.97 -12.59 5.00
C VAL A 378 -14.44 -11.18 4.67
N GLU A 379 -13.58 -10.18 4.85
CA GLU A 379 -13.87 -8.79 4.50
C GLU A 379 -12.93 -8.36 3.37
N LEU A 380 -13.51 -8.05 2.22
CA LEU A 380 -12.82 -7.53 1.05
C LEU A 380 -12.89 -6.01 1.07
N CYS A 381 -11.76 -5.37 0.86
CA CYS A 381 -11.61 -3.92 0.91
C CYS A 381 -10.88 -3.45 -0.34
N GLU A 382 -11.42 -2.44 -1.03
CA GLU A 382 -10.92 -1.98 -2.32
C GLU A 382 -10.93 -0.45 -2.43
N GLY A 383 -9.95 0.11 -3.13
CA GLY A 383 -9.79 1.54 -3.37
C GLY A 383 -9.32 2.29 -2.13
N THR A 384 -8.10 2.01 -1.65
CA THR A 384 -7.46 2.83 -0.61
C THR A 384 -6.65 3.99 -1.21
N ASP A 385 -6.42 5.00 -0.39
CA ASP A 385 -5.74 6.25 -0.70
C ASP A 385 -5.17 6.81 0.62
N VAL A 386 -4.02 7.47 0.55
CA VAL A 386 -3.45 8.18 1.70
C VAL A 386 -4.39 9.24 2.27
N LEU A 387 -5.25 9.87 1.46
CA LEU A 387 -6.24 10.82 1.98
C LEU A 387 -7.27 10.14 2.90
N LEU A 388 -7.69 8.91 2.57
CA LEU A 388 -8.55 8.11 3.44
C LEU A 388 -7.83 7.75 4.75
N LEU A 389 -6.54 7.41 4.68
CA LEU A 389 -5.71 7.19 5.87
C LEU A 389 -5.62 8.45 6.75
N LEU A 390 -5.33 9.61 6.16
CA LEU A 390 -5.22 10.88 6.88
C LEU A 390 -6.57 11.31 7.49
N GLN A 391 -7.69 11.09 6.78
CA GLN A 391 -9.03 11.32 7.33
C GLN A 391 -9.32 10.39 8.52
N ALA A 392 -8.93 9.12 8.41
CA ALA A 392 -9.11 8.15 9.47
C ALA A 392 -8.20 8.44 10.69
N LEU A 393 -7.00 8.98 10.48
CA LEU A 393 -6.14 9.51 11.54
C LEU A 393 -6.77 10.75 12.20
N ALA A 394 -7.24 11.70 11.40
CA ALA A 394 -7.84 12.94 11.89
C ALA A 394 -9.08 12.70 12.77
N SER A 395 -9.91 11.73 12.39
CA SER A 395 -11.08 11.28 13.17
C SER A 395 -10.75 10.40 14.37
N GLY A 396 -9.49 9.97 14.52
CA GLY A 396 -9.03 9.08 15.59
C GLY A 396 -9.41 7.60 15.42
N ALA A 397 -9.99 7.23 14.28
CA ALA A 397 -10.26 5.83 13.92
C ALA A 397 -8.97 5.04 13.73
N VAL A 398 -7.98 5.65 13.08
CA VAL A 398 -6.58 5.19 13.06
C VAL A 398 -5.82 5.88 14.18
N TYR A 399 -5.02 5.09 14.89
CA TYR A 399 -4.24 5.57 16.03
C TYR A 399 -2.85 4.95 16.05
N TYR A 400 -1.95 5.63 16.74
CA TYR A 400 -0.61 5.14 17.03
C TYR A 400 -0.62 4.31 18.33
N ASP A 401 -0.08 3.09 18.27
CA ASP A 401 -0.03 2.13 19.38
C ASP A 401 1.39 1.53 19.48
N PRO A 402 2.36 2.28 20.02
CA PRO A 402 3.73 1.82 20.16
C PRO A 402 3.86 0.73 21.23
N GLY A 403 4.87 -0.11 21.04
CA GLY A 403 5.33 -1.08 22.04
C GLY A 403 6.84 -1.03 22.18
N ILE A 404 7.39 0.18 22.35
CA ILE A 404 8.82 0.42 22.45
C ILE A 404 9.24 0.15 23.89
N LYS A 405 10.40 -0.47 24.09
CA LYS A 405 10.94 -0.70 25.44
C LYS A 405 12.45 -0.72 25.46
N MET A 406 12.99 -0.42 26.64
CA MET A 406 14.39 -0.59 26.99
C MET A 406 14.49 -1.51 28.20
N GLU A 407 15.33 -2.53 28.10
CA GLU A 407 15.67 -3.45 29.18
C GLU A 407 17.10 -3.14 29.64
N LYS A 408 17.42 -3.36 30.93
CA LYS A 408 18.72 -3.04 31.54
C LYS A 408 19.07 -1.55 31.49
N ALA A 409 18.06 -0.69 31.68
CA ALA A 409 18.18 0.77 31.63
C ALA A 409 19.19 1.36 32.63
N ASP A 410 19.43 0.68 33.75
CA ASP A 410 20.33 1.09 34.83
C ASP A 410 21.77 0.56 34.64
N THR A 411 22.07 -0.01 33.47
CA THR A 411 23.40 -0.56 33.14
C THR A 411 24.06 0.25 32.02
N PRO A 412 25.39 0.15 31.85
CA PRO A 412 26.11 0.78 30.74
C PRO A 412 25.73 0.29 29.33
N ALA A 413 24.95 -0.80 29.23
CA ALA A 413 24.59 -1.44 27.96
C ALA A 413 23.08 -1.79 27.91
N PRO A 414 22.20 -0.78 27.80
CA PRO A 414 20.77 -1.00 27.67
C PRO A 414 20.41 -1.63 26.33
N VAL A 415 19.32 -2.41 26.30
CA VAL A 415 18.82 -3.09 25.10
C VAL A 415 17.45 -2.57 24.72
N THR A 416 17.32 -1.96 23.54
CA THR A 416 16.05 -1.44 23.04
C THR A 416 15.33 -2.45 22.14
N LYS A 417 13.99 -2.48 22.23
CA LYS A 417 13.12 -3.18 21.28
C LYS A 417 12.09 -2.18 20.76
N ARG A 418 12.02 -2.06 19.44
CA ARG A 418 11.20 -1.06 18.74
C ARG A 418 9.97 -1.74 18.13
N ARG A 419 8.86 -1.03 18.20
CA ARG A 419 7.57 -1.44 17.64
C ARG A 419 6.73 -0.19 17.50
N SER A 420 6.84 0.44 16.34
CA SER A 420 6.03 1.59 15.94
C SER A 420 4.86 1.09 15.12
N GLN A 421 3.61 1.17 15.61
CA GLN A 421 2.45 0.60 14.89
C GLN A 421 1.33 1.62 14.75
N PHE A 422 0.85 1.81 13.52
CA PHE A 422 -0.45 2.43 13.27
C PHE A 422 -1.51 1.35 13.15
N ARG A 423 -2.61 1.52 13.86
CA ARG A 423 -3.64 0.49 14.03
C ARG A 423 -5.04 1.06 13.87
N VAL A 424 -5.97 0.17 13.57
CA VAL A 424 -7.40 0.46 13.42
C VAL A 424 -8.21 -0.70 14.00
N LYS A 425 -9.42 -0.41 14.50
CA LYS A 425 -10.35 -1.47 14.89
C LYS A 425 -10.98 -2.07 13.64
N HIS A 426 -11.35 -3.35 13.69
CA HIS A 426 -11.98 -4.02 12.55
C HIS A 426 -13.26 -3.32 12.06
N ASN A 427 -14.07 -2.77 12.98
CA ASN A 427 -15.32 -2.08 12.61
C ASN A 427 -15.08 -0.75 11.88
N ASP A 428 -13.88 -0.18 11.99
CA ASP A 428 -13.54 1.12 11.39
C ASP A 428 -12.74 0.94 10.09
N LEU A 429 -12.50 -0.31 9.65
CA LEU A 429 -11.77 -0.62 8.42
C LEU A 429 -12.42 0.00 7.19
N SER A 430 -13.75 0.03 7.13
CA SER A 430 -14.48 0.57 5.98
C SER A 430 -14.16 2.04 5.70
N GLY A 431 -13.74 2.82 6.69
CA GLY A 431 -13.32 4.21 6.51
C GLY A 431 -11.98 4.39 5.76
N LEU A 432 -11.22 3.31 5.56
CA LEU A 432 -9.92 3.32 4.87
C LEU A 432 -10.01 2.93 3.39
N TYR A 433 -11.20 2.59 2.91
CA TYR A 433 -11.41 2.06 1.57
C TYR A 433 -12.68 2.65 0.95
N GLN A 434 -12.68 2.82 -0.36
CA GLN A 434 -13.87 3.26 -1.10
C GLN A 434 -14.98 2.20 -1.05
N THR A 435 -14.62 0.92 -1.09
CA THR A 435 -15.55 -0.19 -0.96
C THR A 435 -15.07 -1.18 0.10
N SER A 436 -15.98 -1.60 0.97
CA SER A 436 -15.75 -2.70 1.92
C SER A 436 -16.96 -3.63 1.92
N LYS A 437 -16.73 -4.92 1.68
CA LYS A 437 -17.77 -5.94 1.59
C LYS A 437 -17.39 -7.18 2.35
N ARG A 438 -18.31 -7.64 3.21
CA ARG A 438 -18.20 -8.94 3.86
C ARG A 438 -18.74 -10.02 2.92
N GLU A 439 -17.94 -11.05 2.70
CA GLU A 439 -18.28 -12.17 1.84
C GLU A 439 -18.26 -13.48 2.62
N ARG A 440 -19.17 -14.38 2.24
CA ARG A 440 -19.22 -15.73 2.78
C ARG A 440 -18.67 -16.72 1.76
N LEU A 441 -17.61 -17.42 2.14
CA LEU A 441 -17.07 -18.57 1.44
C LEU A 441 -18.09 -19.70 1.59
N ALA A 442 -18.96 -19.86 0.59
CA ALA A 442 -20.00 -20.90 0.57
C ALA A 442 -19.42 -22.30 0.75
#